data_AF-A0A1I7UXA4-F1
#
_entry.id   AF-A0A1I7UXA4-F1
#
_cell.length_a   1.000
_cell.length_b   1.000
_cell.length_c   1.000
_cell.angle_alpha   90.00
_cell.angle_beta   90.00
_cell.angle_gamma   90.00
#
_symmetry.space_group_name_H-M   'P 1'
#
loop_
_entity.id
_entity.type
_entity.pdbx_description
1 polymer ?
#
loop_
_entity_poly.entity_id
_entity_poly.type
_entity_poly.pdbx_seq_one_letter_code
_entity_poly.pdbx_strand_id
1 'polypeptide(L)' 'MLIQISSSSQFREVFKEQKTNDSPVYLYFYADWSGPSRMITPSFEDIAGDEKNEMVFWKSTQRVVRISQKSIR' A
#
# COMPACT_ATOMS: atom_id res chain seq x y z
N MET A 1 -4.47 -9.44 -4.16
CA MET A 1 -3.11 -9.67 -3.59
C MET A 1 -2.69 -8.49 -2.73
N LEU A 2 -2.36 -8.72 -1.45
CA LEU A 2 -1.99 -7.67 -0.47
C LEU A 2 -0.48 -7.70 -0.16
N ILE A 3 0.21 -6.55 -0.31
CA ILE A 3 1.62 -6.37 0.01
C ILE A 3 1.75 -5.40 1.19
N GLN A 4 2.37 -5.84 2.29
CA GLN A 4 2.69 -4.97 3.41
C GLN A 4 4.09 -4.34 3.23
N ILE A 5 4.13 -3.01 3.22
CA ILE A 5 5.36 -2.22 3.06
C ILE A 5 5.76 -1.59 4.39
N SER A 6 6.88 -2.07 4.96
CA SER A 6 7.42 -1.63 6.25
C SER A 6 8.65 -0.71 6.13
N SER A 7 9.27 -0.64 4.94
CA SER A 7 10.51 0.10 4.70
C SER A 7 10.50 0.84 3.37
N SER A 8 11.27 1.92 3.28
CA SER A 8 11.45 2.70 2.04
C SER A 8 12.21 1.91 0.96
N SER A 9 13.14 1.02 1.34
CA SER A 9 13.82 0.15 0.37
C SER A 9 12.85 -0.82 -0.29
N GLN A 10 11.99 -1.46 0.52
CA GLN A 10 10.95 -2.37 0.06
C GLN A 10 9.96 -1.66 -0.87
N PHE A 11 9.58 -0.41 -0.54
CA PHE A 11 8.72 0.39 -1.42
C PHE A 11 9.33 0.57 -2.82
N ARG A 12 10.63 0.88 -2.91
CA ARG A 12 11.31 1.10 -4.20
C ARG A 12 11.40 -0.16 -5.05
N GLU A 13 11.59 -1.31 -4.42
CA GLU A 13 11.68 -2.61 -5.09
C GLU A 13 10.32 -3.01 -5.66
N VAL A 14 9.28 -3.04 -4.80
CA VAL A 14 7.90 -3.35 -5.22
C VAL A 14 7.40 -2.35 -6.27
N PHE A 15 7.75 -1.06 -6.14
CA PHE A 15 7.40 -0.07 -7.15
C PHE A 15 8.07 -0.31 -8.50
N LYS A 16 9.35 -0.71 -8.53
CA LYS A 16 10.04 -1.05 -9.77
C LYS A 16 9.41 -2.28 -10.44
N GLU A 17 9.10 -3.32 -9.66
CA GLU A 17 8.47 -4.53 -10.15
C GLU A 17 7.08 -4.26 -10.72
N GLN A 18 6.23 -3.52 -10.00
CA GLN A 18 4.87 -3.24 -10.45
C GLN A 18 4.82 -2.27 -11.63
N LYS A 19 5.81 -1.37 -11.77
CA LYS A 19 5.93 -0.51 -12.96
C LYS A 19 6.09 -1.33 -14.25
N THR A 20 6.62 -2.55 -14.18
CA THR A 20 6.79 -3.44 -15.34
C THR A 20 5.53 -4.24 -15.68
N ASN A 21 4.64 -4.48 -14.70
CA ASN A 21 3.43 -5.31 -14.87
C ASN A 21 2.18 -4.55 -15.33
N ASP A 22 2.25 -3.22 -15.49
CA ASP A 22 1.15 -2.32 -15.91
C ASP A 22 -0.17 -2.49 -15.13
N SER A 23 -0.10 -3.11 -13.95
CA SER A 23 -1.26 -3.44 -13.14
C SER A 23 -1.62 -2.25 -12.23
N PRO A 24 -2.90 -1.86 -12.12
CA PRO A 24 -3.32 -0.80 -11.23
C PRO A 24 -3.00 -1.13 -9.76
N VAL A 25 -2.34 -0.20 -9.08
CA VAL A 25 -1.93 -0.34 -7.67
C VAL A 25 -2.80 0.54 -6.78
N TYR A 26 -3.42 -0.05 -5.75
CA TYR A 26 -4.11 0.68 -4.70
C TYR A 26 -3.22 0.77 -3.45
N LEU A 27 -2.77 1.98 -3.12
CA LEU A 27 -1.89 2.22 -1.98
C LEU A 27 -2.66 2.82 -0.79
N TYR A 28 -2.73 2.05 0.29
CA TYR A 28 -3.37 2.43 1.55
C TYR A 28 -2.35 2.84 2.60
N PHE A 29 -2.40 4.11 3.00
CA PHE A 29 -1.59 4.66 4.09
C PHE A 29 -2.38 4.69 5.39
N TYR A 30 -1.96 3.87 6.34
CA TYR A 30 -2.66 3.72 7.61
C TYR A 30 -1.81 4.20 8.80
N ALA A 31 -2.48 4.47 9.91
CA ALA A 31 -1.84 4.79 11.17
C ALA A 31 -2.50 3.96 12.28
N ASP A 32 -1.70 3.20 13.03
CA ASP A 32 -2.18 2.30 14.09
C ASP A 32 -2.90 3.04 15.23
N TRP A 33 -2.62 4.33 15.40
CA TRP A 33 -3.20 5.19 16.43
C TRP A 33 -4.47 5.93 15.95
N SER A 34 -4.81 5.86 14.66
CA SER A 34 -5.97 6.54 14.10
C SER A 34 -7.22 5.66 14.19
N GLY A 35 -8.24 6.13 14.89
CA GLY A 35 -9.55 5.47 14.98
C GLY A 35 -10.16 5.15 13.61
N PRO A 36 -10.24 6.13 12.68
CA PRO A 36 -10.72 5.88 11.32
C PRO A 36 -9.93 4.80 10.57
N SER A 37 -8.60 4.77 10.69
CA SER A 37 -7.77 3.75 10.04
C SER A 37 -8.09 2.34 10.57
N ARG A 38 -8.33 2.19 11.87
CA ARG A 38 -8.73 0.89 12.45
C ARG A 38 -10.08 0.39 11.94
N MET A 39 -11.01 1.30 11.63
CA MET A 39 -12.32 0.91 11.06
C MET A 39 -12.24 0.56 9.57
N ILE A 40 -11.37 1.23 8.80
CA ILE A 40 -11.25 1.03 7.34
C ILE A 40 -10.34 -0.16 6.99
N THR A 41 -9.33 -0.45 7.83
CA THR A 41 -8.34 -1.51 7.57
C THR A 41 -8.97 -2.89 7.31
N PRO A 42 -9.98 -3.35 8.08
CA PRO A 42 -10.64 -4.64 7.81
C PRO A 42 -11.32 -4.66 6.45
N SER A 43 -12.11 -3.64 6.11
CA SER A 43 -12.74 -3.55 4.78
C SER A 43 -11.72 -3.51 3.65
N PHE A 44 -10.59 -2.86 3.87
CA PHE A 44 -9.50 -2.83 2.90
C PHE A 44 -8.87 -4.21 2.68
N GLU A 45 -8.63 -4.96 3.75
CA GLU A 45 -8.09 -6.31 3.70
C GLU A 45 -9.08 -7.30 3.06
N ASP A 46 -10.37 -7.15 3.35
CA ASP A 46 -11.44 -7.94 2.72
C ASP A 46 -11.46 -7.73 1.20
N ILE A 47 -11.40 -6.47 0.74
CA ILE A 47 -11.34 -6.16 -0.70
C ILE A 47 -10.04 -6.71 -1.31
N ALA A 48 -8.91 -6.56 -0.63
CA ALA A 48 -7.62 -7.03 -1.14
C ALA A 48 -7.51 -8.56 -1.28
N GLY A 49 -8.33 -9.29 -0.51
CA GLY A 49 -8.44 -10.75 -0.51
C GLY A 49 -9.40 -11.31 -1.57
N ASP A 50 -10.22 -10.47 -2.21
CA ASP A 50 -11.09 -10.92 -3.30
C ASP A 50 -10.26 -11.29 -4.54
N GLU A 51 -10.33 -12.55 -4.96
CA GLU A 51 -9.60 -13.13 -6.08
C GLU A 51 -10.02 -12.53 -7.44
N LYS A 52 -11.16 -11.85 -7.50
CA LYS A 52 -11.64 -11.16 -8.70
C LYS A 52 -10.96 -9.82 -8.95
N ASN A 53 -10.17 -9.32 -8.00
CA ASN A 53 -9.49 -8.05 -8.15
C ASN A 53 -8.22 -8.17 -9.00
N GLU A 54 -8.23 -7.48 -10.13
CA GLU A 54 -7.06 -7.29 -11.00
C GLU A 54 -6.06 -6.25 -10.44
N MET A 55 -6.39 -5.63 -9.30
CA MET A 55 -5.58 -4.61 -8.64
C MET A 55 -4.62 -5.20 -7.61
N VAL A 56 -3.44 -4.58 -7.51
CA VAL A 56 -2.46 -4.89 -6.47
C VAL A 56 -2.65 -3.96 -5.28
N PHE A 57 -2.89 -4.50 -4.10
CA PHE A 57 -3.16 -3.73 -2.88
C PHE A 57 -1.88 -3.59 -2.06
N TRP A 58 -1.49 -2.37 -1.72
CA TRP A 58 -0.35 -2.08 -0.86
C TRP A 58 -0.81 -1.43 0.43
N LYS A 59 -0.29 -1.90 1.55
CA LYS A 59 -0.55 -1.33 2.87
C LYS A 59 0.77 -0.83 3.47
N SER A 60 0.82 0.44 3.85
CA SER A 60 2.02 1.01 4.49
C SER A 60 1.66 1.94 5.63
N THR A 61 2.44 1.89 6.71
CA THR A 61 2.24 2.81 7.83
C THR A 61 2.76 4.20 7.45
N GLN A 62 2.06 5.26 7.86
CA GLN A 62 2.39 6.65 7.50
C GLN A 62 3.83 7.07 7.88
N ARG A 63 4.49 6.36 8.80
CA ARG A 63 5.90 6.59 9.17
C ARG A 63 6.89 6.34 8.02
N VAL A 64 6.59 5.41 7.11
CA VAL A 64 7.50 4.99 6.02
C VAL A 64 7.50 6.01 4.86
N VAL A 65 6.40 6.75 4.70
CA VAL A 65 6.08 7.49 3.46
C VAL A 65 6.58 8.93 3.48
N ARG A 66 7.01 9.41 4.65
CA ARG A 66 7.62 10.75 4.80
C ARG A 66 8.85 10.94 3.89
N ILE A 67 9.43 9.86 3.38
CA ILE A 67 10.58 9.83 2.48
C ILE A 67 10.17 9.88 0.99
N SER A 68 8.99 9.37 0.62
CA SER A 68 8.61 9.16 -0.79
C SER A 68 7.94 10.38 -1.44
N GLN A 69 7.11 11.13 -0.70
CA GLN A 69 6.48 12.35 -1.26
C GLN A 69 7.48 13.47 -1.56
N LYS A 70 8.66 13.47 -0.92
CA LYS A 70 9.74 14.42 -1.21
C LYS A 70 10.47 14.11 -2.51
N SER A 71 10.26 12.92 -3.09
CA SER A 71 10.89 12.46 -4.34
C SER A 71 9.99 12.61 -5.58
N ILE A 72 8.75 13.08 -5.40
CA ILE A 72 7.78 13.32 -6.50
C ILE A 72 7.66 14.83 -6.82
N ARG A 73 8.30 15.69 -6.02
CA ARG A 73 8.55 17.09 -6.39
C ARG A 73 9.93 17.23 -7.01
#